data_AF-A0A091JBW6-F1
#
_entry.id   AF-A0A091JBW6-F1
#
_cell.length_a   1.000
_cell.length_b   1.000
_cell.length_c   1.000
_cell.angle_alpha   90.00
_cell.angle_beta   90.00
_cell.angle_gamma   90.00
#
_symmetry.space_group_name_H-M   'P 1'
#
loop_
_entity.id
_entity.type
_entity.pdbx_description
1 polymer ?
#
loop_
_entity_poly.entity_id
_entity_poly.type
_entity_poly.pdbx_seq_one_letter_code
_entity_poly.pdbx_strand_id
1 'polypeptide(L)'
;ERYPRGHSAPQPCHFAGVKILPIPVLSNNYSYLVIDTSSGQAAVIDPSDPLAVQAAIEEEGVMLEAIFCTHKHCPAPGGWHEGVTSNDAGLPVLRDHSGGNTALRQQHGSCKVYGSTLDAIPELT
;
A
#
# COMPACT_ATOMS: atom_id res chain seq x y z
N GLU A 1 -3.99 -17.58 -8.08
CA GLU A 1 -4.44 -16.24 -8.51
C GLU A 1 -5.41 -15.72 -7.45
N ARG A 2 -5.09 -14.60 -6.78
CA ARG A 2 -5.89 -14.13 -5.62
C ARG A 2 -7.25 -13.53 -6.02
N TYR A 3 -7.43 -13.08 -7.28
CA TYR A 3 -8.66 -12.38 -7.74
C TYR A 3 -8.95 -12.56 -9.25
N PRO A 4 -9.53 -13.68 -9.70
CA PRO A 4 -9.60 -14.05 -11.12
C PRO A 4 -10.63 -13.29 -11.99
N ARG A 5 -11.35 -12.27 -11.48
CA ARG A 5 -12.40 -11.56 -12.26
C ARG A 5 -12.47 -10.03 -12.12
N GLY A 6 -11.55 -9.40 -11.38
CA GLY A 6 -11.67 -7.95 -11.06
C GLY A 6 -10.51 -7.08 -11.56
N HIS A 7 -9.35 -7.67 -11.82
CA HIS A 7 -8.13 -6.94 -12.15
C HIS A 7 -7.70 -7.18 -13.59
N SER A 8 -7.13 -6.15 -14.21
CA SER A 8 -6.32 -6.33 -15.42
C SER A 8 -5.00 -7.01 -15.05
N ALA A 9 -4.35 -7.67 -16.02
CA ALA A 9 -3.03 -8.26 -15.80
C ALA A 9 -2.01 -7.15 -15.44
N PRO A 10 -1.47 -7.12 -14.20
CA PRO A 10 -0.51 -6.10 -13.81
C PRO A 10 0.80 -6.29 -14.56
N GLN A 11 1.32 -5.21 -15.15
CA GLN A 11 2.63 -5.19 -15.78
C GLN A 11 3.48 -4.09 -15.16
N PRO A 12 4.70 -4.39 -14.68
CA PRO A 12 5.62 -3.36 -14.25
C PRO A 12 5.99 -2.46 -15.42
N CYS A 13 6.07 -1.16 -15.19
CA CYS A 13 6.60 -0.22 -16.17
C CYS A 13 7.91 0.42 -15.67
N HIS A 14 8.81 0.72 -16.60
CA HIS A 14 10.11 1.32 -16.31
C HIS A 14 10.21 2.68 -16.98
N PHE A 15 10.66 3.68 -16.23
CA PHE A 15 10.85 5.04 -16.72
C PHE A 15 12.07 5.69 -16.08
N ALA A 16 13.10 5.99 -16.88
CA ALA A 16 14.24 6.83 -16.46
C ALA A 16 14.86 6.45 -15.09
N GLY A 17 15.10 5.15 -14.83
CA GLY A 17 15.65 4.68 -13.56
C GLY A 17 14.62 4.43 -12.45
N VAL A 18 13.33 4.57 -12.75
CA VAL A 18 12.21 4.22 -11.86
C VAL A 18 11.50 2.98 -12.39
N LYS A 19 11.15 2.04 -11.51
CA LYS A 19 10.22 0.94 -11.78
C LYS A 19 8.92 1.19 -11.04
N ILE A 20 7.79 1.05 -11.71
CA ILE A 20 6.46 1.14 -11.10
C ILE A 20 5.81 -0.23 -11.22
N LEU A 21 5.49 -0.83 -10.08
CA LEU A 21 4.87 -2.14 -9.96
C LEU A 21 3.43 -1.98 -9.46
N PRO A 22 2.41 -2.25 -10.30
CA PRO A 22 1.03 -2.33 -9.85
C PRO A 22 0.81 -3.57 -8.98
N ILE A 23 0.23 -3.39 -7.80
CA ILE A 23 -0.10 -4.44 -6.84
C ILE A 23 -1.62 -4.52 -6.74
N PRO A 24 -2.24 -5.58 -7.27
CA PRO A 24 -3.68 -5.79 -7.13
C PRO A 24 -4.08 -5.91 -5.66
N VAL A 25 -4.96 -5.04 -5.20
CA VAL A 25 -5.50 -5.05 -3.83
C VAL A 25 -7.02 -5.00 -3.88
N LEU A 26 -7.65 -5.59 -2.87
CA LEU A 26 -9.12 -5.65 -2.78
C LEU A 26 -9.74 -6.24 -4.07
N SER A 27 -10.96 -5.84 -4.41
CA SER A 27 -11.69 -6.43 -5.54
C SER A 27 -11.27 -5.89 -6.91
N ASN A 28 -10.88 -4.62 -6.99
CA ASN A 28 -10.64 -3.89 -8.24
C ASN A 28 -9.68 -2.69 -8.09
N ASN A 29 -8.98 -2.55 -6.95
CA ASN A 29 -8.06 -1.45 -6.70
C ASN A 29 -6.60 -1.86 -6.90
N TYR A 30 -5.74 -0.87 -7.11
CA TYR A 30 -4.29 -1.09 -7.15
C TYR A 30 -3.60 -0.19 -6.16
N SER A 31 -2.66 -0.78 -5.43
CA SER A 31 -1.56 -0.04 -4.84
C SER A 31 -0.41 -0.01 -5.86
N TYR A 32 0.51 0.95 -5.75
CA TYR A 32 1.65 1.03 -6.65
C TYR A 32 2.94 1.13 -5.86
N LEU A 33 3.86 0.20 -6.09
CA LEU A 33 5.22 0.29 -5.55
C LEU A 33 6.10 1.00 -6.59
N VAL A 34 6.60 2.17 -6.23
CA VAL A 34 7.47 3.01 -7.04
C VAL A 34 8.88 2.85 -6.50
N ILE A 35 9.78 2.34 -7.33
CA ILE A 35 11.14 1.93 -6.94
C ILE A 35 12.13 2.79 -7.70
N ASP A 36 13.02 3.48 -6.98
CA ASP A 36 14.25 4.01 -7.57
C ASP A 36 15.23 2.86 -7.76
N THR A 37 15.47 2.49 -9.01
CA THR A 37 16.31 1.34 -9.36
C THR A 37 17.80 1.58 -9.10
N SER A 38 18.22 2.82 -8.86
CA SER A 38 19.62 3.14 -8.58
C SER A 38 19.97 3.00 -7.10
N SER A 39 19.04 3.33 -6.21
CA SER A 39 19.22 3.31 -4.75
C SER A 39 18.59 2.10 -4.07
N GLY A 40 17.61 1.45 -4.71
CA GLY A 40 16.80 0.41 -4.09
C GLY A 40 15.78 0.95 -3.07
N GLN A 41 15.59 2.26 -3.02
CA GLN A 41 14.56 2.91 -2.22
C GLN A 41 13.21 2.84 -2.93
N ALA A 42 12.14 2.73 -2.16
CA ALA A 42 10.79 2.66 -2.70
C ALA A 42 9.79 3.51 -1.92
N ALA A 43 8.75 3.92 -2.64
CA ALA A 43 7.54 4.50 -2.08
C ALA A 43 6.33 3.65 -2.50
N VAL A 44 5.32 3.55 -1.64
CA VAL A 44 4.05 2.91 -2.01
C VAL A 44 2.93 3.93 -2.06
N ILE A 45 2.09 3.81 -3.07
CA ILE A 45 0.86 4.60 -3.23
C ILE A 45 -0.32 3.76 -2.75
N ASP A 46 -1.15 4.33 -1.87
CA ASP A 46 -2.45 3.80 -1.46
C ASP A 46 -2.43 2.32 -1.01
N PRO A 47 -1.66 1.95 0.05
CA PRO A 47 -1.42 0.56 0.43
C PRO A 47 -2.59 -0.12 1.15
N SER A 48 -3.75 -0.28 0.50
CA SER A 48 -4.97 -0.81 1.16
C SER A 48 -4.90 -2.28 1.58
N ASP A 49 -3.92 -3.06 1.10
CA ASP A 49 -3.64 -4.41 1.60
C ASP A 49 -2.15 -4.52 1.98
N PRO A 50 -1.82 -4.32 3.27
CA PRO A 50 -0.43 -4.27 3.70
C PRO A 50 0.29 -5.61 3.54
N LEU A 51 -0.40 -6.76 3.52
CA LEU A 51 0.25 -8.05 3.28
C LEU A 51 0.66 -8.20 1.82
N ALA A 52 -0.20 -7.81 0.88
CA ALA A 52 0.12 -7.84 -0.54
C ALA A 52 1.27 -6.88 -0.86
N VAL A 53 1.25 -5.69 -0.24
CA VAL A 53 2.31 -4.69 -0.38
C VAL A 53 3.63 -5.17 0.24
N GLN A 54 3.59 -5.71 1.46
CA GLN A 54 4.79 -6.22 2.13
C GLN A 54 5.44 -7.36 1.32
N ALA A 55 4.65 -8.29 0.78
CA ALA A 55 5.16 -9.35 -0.07
C ALA A 55 5.86 -8.80 -1.32
N ALA A 56 5.31 -7.76 -1.95
CA ALA A 56 5.94 -7.12 -3.11
C ALA A 56 7.24 -6.38 -2.75
N ILE A 57 7.30 -5.73 -1.58
CA ILE A 57 8.52 -5.08 -1.07
C ILE A 57 9.63 -6.12 -0.86
N GLU A 58 9.30 -7.27 -0.26
CA GLU A 58 10.24 -8.37 -0.03
C GLU A 58 10.70 -9.04 -1.33
N GLU A 59 9.78 -9.29 -2.26
CA GLU A 59 10.08 -9.90 -3.56
C GLU A 59 11.03 -9.02 -4.40
N GLU A 60 10.81 -7.70 -4.36
CA GLU A 60 11.67 -6.72 -5.05
C GLU A 60 12.97 -6.43 -4.27
N GLY A 61 13.05 -6.80 -3.00
CA GLY A 61 14.23 -6.57 -2.15
C GLY A 61 14.54 -5.09 -1.90
N VAL A 62 13.50 -4.25 -1.81
CA VAL A 62 13.63 -2.79 -1.71
C VAL A 62 13.40 -2.27 -0.30
N MET A 63 13.91 -1.07 0.00
CA MET A 63 13.67 -0.39 1.27
C MET A 63 12.53 0.64 1.15
N LEU A 64 11.47 0.47 1.93
CA LEU A 64 10.34 1.39 1.93
C LEU A 64 10.66 2.67 2.72
N GLU A 65 10.61 3.82 2.07
CA GLU A 65 10.88 5.12 2.68
C GLU A 65 9.66 6.03 2.80
N ALA A 66 8.68 5.84 1.92
CA ALA A 66 7.53 6.72 1.85
C ALA A 66 6.24 5.96 1.53
N ILE A 67 5.15 6.44 2.09
CA ILE A 67 3.78 6.04 1.76
C ILE A 67 3.07 7.31 1.30
N PHE A 68 2.39 7.27 0.16
CA PHE A 68 1.56 8.36 -0.33
C PHE A 68 0.10 7.91 -0.35
N CYS A 69 -0.76 8.69 0.30
CA CYS A 69 -2.20 8.53 0.22
C CYS A 69 -2.81 9.58 -0.70
N THR A 70 -3.53 9.13 -1.72
CA THR A 70 -4.20 10.03 -2.69
C THR A 70 -5.44 10.69 -2.09
N HIS A 71 -6.12 9.99 -1.18
CA HIS A 71 -7.32 10.45 -0.49
C HIS A 71 -7.53 9.64 0.79
N LYS A 72 -8.46 10.07 1.66
CA LYS A 72 -9.00 9.18 2.71
C LYS A 72 -10.16 8.39 2.15
N HIS A 73 -10.13 7.07 2.31
CA HIS A 73 -11.34 6.27 2.12
C HIS A 73 -12.41 6.76 3.09
N CYS A 74 -13.50 7.32 2.56
CA CYS A 74 -14.63 7.75 3.36
C CYS A 74 -15.23 6.50 4.05
N PRO A 75 -15.41 6.49 5.37
CA PRO A 75 -16.14 5.40 6.00
C PRO A 75 -17.54 5.39 5.40
N ALA A 76 -17.94 4.27 4.79
CA ALA A 76 -19.32 4.10 4.36
C ALA A 76 -20.25 4.33 5.57
N PRO A 77 -21.49 4.83 5.39
CA PRO A 77 -22.45 4.92 6.49
C PRO A 77 -22.60 3.54 7.14
N GLY A 78 -22.10 3.40 8.38
CA GLY A 78 -22.01 2.13 9.11
C GLY A 78 -20.59 1.58 9.35
N GLY A 79 -19.53 2.24 8.86
CA GLY A 79 -18.14 1.82 9.14
C GLY A 79 -17.66 0.60 8.35
N TRP A 80 -18.21 0.37 7.15
CA TRP A 80 -17.79 -0.76 6.33
C TRP A 80 -16.35 -0.58 5.81
N HIS A 81 -15.49 -1.53 6.16
CA HIS A 81 -14.16 -1.70 5.61
C HIS A 81 -14.23 -2.78 4.51
N GLU A 82 -13.54 -2.62 3.38
CA GLU A 82 -13.52 -3.61 2.29
C GLU A 82 -12.88 -4.96 2.70
N GLY A 83 -12.33 -5.04 3.91
CA GLY A 83 -12.02 -6.29 4.59
C GLY A 83 -11.15 -6.09 5.82
N VAL A 84 -10.90 -7.18 6.53
CA VAL A 84 -9.90 -7.28 7.60
C VAL A 84 -8.93 -8.39 7.23
N THR A 85 -7.65 -8.16 7.40
CA THR A 85 -6.59 -9.18 7.31
C THR A 85 -5.88 -9.31 8.66
N SER A 86 -4.93 -10.23 8.79
CA SER A 86 -4.11 -10.38 10.01
C SER A 86 -2.63 -10.17 9.68
N ASN A 87 -1.91 -9.46 10.53
CA ASN A 87 -0.44 -9.40 10.45
C ASN A 87 0.21 -10.69 10.98
N ASP A 88 1.55 -10.77 10.95
CA ASP A 88 2.30 -11.96 11.41
C ASP A 88 2.09 -12.27 12.91
N ALA A 89 1.67 -11.28 13.69
CA ALA A 89 1.30 -11.45 15.10
C ALA A 89 -0.17 -11.86 15.30
N GLY A 90 -0.92 -12.10 14.21
CA GLY A 90 -2.34 -12.47 14.24
C GLY A 90 -3.29 -11.31 14.55
N LEU A 91 -2.79 -10.07 14.64
CA LEU A 91 -3.61 -8.89 14.95
C LEU A 91 -4.39 -8.42 13.72
N PRO A 92 -5.66 -8.00 13.89
CA PRO A 92 -6.48 -7.53 12.79
C PRO A 92 -5.92 -6.22 12.21
N VAL A 93 -5.87 -6.18 10.88
CA VAL A 93 -5.47 -5.02 10.08
C VAL A 93 -6.60 -4.69 9.12
N LEU A 94 -7.07 -3.45 9.18
CA LEU A 94 -8.12 -2.96 8.28
C LEU A 94 -7.56 -2.87 6.85
N ARG A 95 -8.29 -3.41 5.87
CA ARG A 95 -7.92 -3.33 4.46
C ARG A 95 -8.49 -2.04 3.85
N ASP A 96 -7.93 -0.92 4.27
CA ASP A 96 -8.12 0.42 3.73
C ASP A 96 -6.79 1.18 3.80
N HIS A 97 -6.71 2.39 3.22
CA HIS A 97 -5.47 3.17 3.29
C HIS A 97 -4.99 3.41 4.72
N SER A 98 -5.91 3.58 5.67
CA SER A 98 -5.58 3.89 7.07
C SER A 98 -4.91 2.70 7.76
N GLY A 99 -5.53 1.52 7.71
CA GLY A 99 -4.97 0.29 8.27
C GLY A 99 -3.72 -0.17 7.54
N GLY A 100 -3.67 0.05 6.23
CA GLY A 100 -2.49 -0.15 5.39
C GLY A 100 -1.28 0.64 5.87
N ASN A 101 -1.43 1.95 6.03
CA ASN A 101 -0.38 2.83 6.52
C ASN A 101 0.13 2.40 7.89
N THR A 102 -0.79 2.17 8.83
CA THR A 102 -0.44 1.79 10.20
C THR A 102 0.36 0.49 10.23
N ALA A 103 -0.05 -0.53 9.48
CA ALA A 103 0.65 -1.81 9.44
C ALA A 103 2.04 -1.70 8.80
N LEU A 104 2.16 -0.98 7.68
CA LEU A 104 3.46 -0.79 7.03
C LEU A 104 4.42 0.05 7.86
N ARG A 105 3.95 1.08 8.58
CA ARG A 105 4.81 1.84 9.51
C ARG A 105 5.28 1.02 10.70
N GLN A 106 4.50 0.05 11.18
CA GLN A 106 4.95 -0.86 12.24
C GLN A 106 6.12 -1.72 11.78
N GLN A 107 6.13 -2.14 10.51
CA GLN A 107 7.20 -2.95 9.92
C GLN A 107 8.38 -2.08 9.43
N HIS A 108 8.10 -0.88 8.92
CA HIS A 108 9.05 0.07 8.34
C HIS A 108 9.03 1.38 9.14
N GLY A 109 9.55 1.35 10.36
CA GLY A 109 9.44 2.45 11.33
C GLY A 109 10.04 3.79 10.90
N SER A 110 10.94 3.79 9.91
CA SER A 110 11.54 5.00 9.34
C SER A 110 10.73 5.61 8.19
N CYS A 111 9.72 4.92 7.67
CA CYS A 111 8.97 5.43 6.51
C CYS A 111 8.03 6.58 6.91
N LYS A 112 7.92 7.55 6.01
CA LYS A 112 7.08 8.75 6.16
C LYS A 112 5.77 8.57 5.41
N VAL A 113 4.68 9.13 5.94
CA VAL A 113 3.36 9.07 5.31
C VAL A 113 2.96 10.46 4.84
N TYR A 114 2.69 10.58 3.55
CA TYR A 114 2.31 11.80 2.88
C TYR A 114 0.85 11.70 2.41
N GLY A 115 0.15 12.83 2.41
CA GLY A 115 -1.23 12.92 1.96
C GLY A 115 -1.81 14.31 2.22
N SER A 116 -3.10 14.47 1.96
CA SER A 116 -3.81 15.72 2.27
C SER A 116 -4.04 15.85 3.77
N THR A 117 -3.70 17.00 4.34
CA THR A 117 -4.03 17.34 5.74
C THR A 117 -5.54 17.51 5.96
N LEU A 118 -6.30 17.82 4.90
CA LEU A 118 -7.76 17.94 4.95
C LEU A 118 -8.44 16.58 5.09
N ASP A 119 -7.76 15.52 4.68
CA ASP A 119 -8.33 14.18 4.65
C ASP A 119 -8.15 13.44 5.97
N ALA A 120 -7.47 13.98 6.99
CA ALA A 120 -7.24 13.30 8.27
C ALA A 120 -6.73 11.85 8.08
N ILE A 121 -5.73 11.69 7.21
CA ILE A 121 -5.02 10.44 6.94
C ILE A 121 -4.26 10.02 8.19
N PRO A 122 -4.47 8.79 8.70
CA PRO A 122 -3.71 8.29 9.84
C PRO A 122 -2.22 8.21 9.52
N GLU A 123 -1.41 8.47 10.55
CA GLU A 123 0.04 8.38 10.51
C GLU A 123 0.76 9.41 9.63
N LEU A 124 0.05 10.43 9.12
CA LEU A 124 0.65 11.53 8.35
C LEU A 124 1.82 12.18 9.11
N THR A 125 2.96 12.31 8.45
CA THR A 125 4.22 12.78 9.04
C THR A 125 4.70 14.08 8.42
#